data_AF-A0A9X1WRB1-F1
#
_entry.id   AF-A0A9X1WRB1-F1
#
_cell.length_a   1.000
_cell.length_b   1.000
_cell.length_c   1.000
_cell.angle_alpha   90.00
_cell.angle_beta   90.00
_cell.angle_gamma   90.00
#
_symmetry.space_group_name_H-M   'P 1'
#
loop_
_entity.id
_entity.type
_entity.pdbx_description
1 polymer ?
#
loop_
_entity_poly.entity_id
_entity_poly.type
_entity_poly.pdbx_seq_one_letter_code
_entity_poly.pdbx_strand_id
1 'polypeptide(L)'
;MRRKEFSIDEEQEIHEFLFGMSFGFLGTIGEDGRPRVTPLNYVYDKGIFYFHGSRIGEKMEHIKAYPYVSFSVADEYAVIPSYFTDPSLACPATSFFKSVTASGRAEVVQDLEEKAAAFTLLMKKLQPEGGYDKVDASNPVYASRLRNVAVVKIVTDHISAKFKFGQNLTEGKREQVLCGLEARGAKRDAETAQHVRNSIPISRNRKSDKDAEAAKYDD
;
A
#
# COMPACT_ATOMS: atom_id res chain seq x y z
N MET A 1 11.48 -0.82 -9.74
CA MET A 1 10.42 -1.79 -10.09
C MET A 1 10.66 -2.38 -11.49
N ARG A 2 10.53 -3.70 -11.72
CA ARG A 2 10.81 -4.34 -13.03
C ARG A 2 9.80 -3.99 -14.13
N ARG A 3 8.51 -3.89 -13.79
CA ARG A 3 7.40 -3.58 -14.69
C ARG A 3 6.81 -2.24 -14.32
N LYS A 4 7.19 -1.19 -15.06
CA LYS A 4 6.84 0.20 -14.75
C LYS A 4 5.35 0.49 -15.00
N GLU A 5 4.70 -0.30 -15.85
CA GLU A 5 3.29 -0.18 -16.17
C GLU A 5 2.33 -0.46 -15.01
N PHE A 6 2.85 -1.00 -13.90
CA PHE A 6 2.09 -1.20 -12.67
C PHE A 6 2.47 -0.22 -11.57
N SER A 7 3.48 0.64 -11.80
CA SER A 7 3.92 1.63 -10.82
C SER A 7 2.86 2.71 -10.69
N ILE A 8 2.56 3.09 -9.46
CA ILE A 8 1.72 4.23 -9.15
C ILE A 8 2.58 5.22 -8.39
N ASP A 9 2.71 6.41 -8.96
CA ASP A 9 3.50 7.49 -8.38
C ASP A 9 2.60 8.62 -7.83
N GLU A 10 1.30 8.57 -8.11
CA GLU A 10 0.30 9.53 -7.62
C GLU A 10 0.07 9.35 -6.12
N GLU A 11 0.47 10.35 -5.32
CA GLU A 11 0.41 10.29 -3.86
C GLU A 11 -1.01 10.08 -3.34
N GLN A 12 -2.00 10.69 -4.01
CA GLN A 12 -3.41 10.55 -3.64
C GLN A 12 -3.89 9.09 -3.76
N GLU A 13 -3.55 8.39 -4.85
CA GLU A 13 -3.94 6.99 -5.04
C GLU A 13 -3.30 6.06 -3.99
N ILE A 14 -2.04 6.33 -3.65
CA ILE A 14 -1.32 5.60 -2.60
C ILE A 14 -1.99 5.83 -1.25
N HIS A 15 -2.28 7.09 -0.92
CA HIS A 15 -2.93 7.48 0.32
C HIS A 15 -4.33 6.85 0.44
N GLU A 16 -5.17 6.92 -0.59
CA GLU A 16 -6.51 6.33 -0.61
C GLU A 16 -6.46 4.81 -0.38
N PHE A 17 -5.55 4.11 -1.06
CA PHE A 17 -5.36 2.68 -0.84
C PHE A 17 -4.90 2.38 0.60
N LEU A 18 -3.91 3.09 1.12
CA LEU A 18 -3.41 2.89 2.48
C LEU A 18 -4.43 3.28 3.56
N PHE A 19 -5.30 4.23 3.28
CA PHE A 19 -6.38 4.65 4.17
C PHE A 19 -7.46 3.57 4.26
N GLY A 20 -7.80 2.91 3.14
CA GLY A 20 -8.80 1.83 3.10
C GLY A 20 -8.38 0.51 3.78
N MET A 21 -7.08 0.32 4.09
CA MET A 21 -6.56 -0.93 4.64
C MET A 21 -6.33 -0.86 6.15
N SER A 22 -7.04 -1.65 6.96
CA SER A 22 -6.97 -1.54 8.43
C SER A 22 -5.63 -1.94 9.06
N PHE A 23 -4.89 -2.86 8.44
CA PHE A 23 -3.60 -3.36 8.93
C PHE A 23 -2.59 -3.56 7.79
N GLY A 24 -1.32 -3.66 8.16
CA GLY A 24 -0.21 -3.97 7.26
C GLY A 24 0.81 -4.86 7.95
N PHE A 25 1.90 -5.17 7.26
CA PHE A 25 2.92 -6.11 7.68
C PHE A 25 4.25 -5.38 7.89
N LEU A 26 4.69 -5.32 9.14
CA LEU A 26 5.99 -4.76 9.52
C LEU A 26 7.08 -5.84 9.45
N GLY A 27 8.10 -5.61 8.64
CA GLY A 27 9.33 -6.38 8.62
C GLY A 27 10.39 -5.78 9.55
N THR A 28 10.92 -6.58 10.46
CA THR A 28 12.04 -6.23 11.37
C THR A 28 13.13 -7.29 11.30
N ILE A 29 14.36 -6.96 11.73
CA ILE A 29 15.46 -7.92 11.87
C ILE A 29 15.78 -8.11 13.35
N GLY A 30 15.82 -9.36 13.80
CA GLY A 30 16.23 -9.70 15.16
C GLY A 30 17.75 -9.62 15.35
N GLU A 31 18.20 -9.62 16.61
CA GLU A 31 19.62 -9.61 16.95
C GLU A 31 20.37 -10.84 16.41
N ASP A 32 19.65 -11.95 16.21
CA ASP A 32 20.14 -13.17 15.56
C ASP A 32 20.27 -13.04 14.01
N GLY A 33 19.98 -11.86 13.47
CA GLY A 33 19.95 -11.57 12.03
C GLY A 33 18.75 -12.16 11.29
N ARG A 34 17.78 -12.77 11.98
CA ARG A 34 16.62 -13.41 11.34
C ARG A 34 15.47 -12.41 11.17
N PRO A 35 14.80 -12.40 10.00
CA PRO A 35 13.65 -11.53 9.80
C PRO A 35 12.44 -11.96 10.64
N ARG A 36 11.60 -10.98 10.98
CA ARG A 36 10.25 -11.18 11.51
C ARG A 36 9.26 -10.31 10.74
N VAL A 37 8.05 -10.83 10.56
CA VAL A 37 6.93 -10.10 9.95
C VAL A 37 5.79 -10.06 10.95
N THR A 38 5.37 -8.85 11.34
CA THR A 38 4.30 -8.63 12.32
C THR A 38 3.14 -7.90 11.65
N PRO A 39 1.94 -8.50 11.57
CA PRO A 39 0.74 -7.75 11.18
C PRO A 39 0.35 -6.78 12.29
N LEU A 40 0.05 -5.52 11.93
CA LEU A 40 -0.37 -4.51 12.88
C LEU A 40 -1.22 -3.40 12.23
N ASN A 41 -2.06 -2.77 13.04
CA ASN A 41 -2.84 -1.61 12.62
C ASN A 41 -1.92 -0.41 12.47
N TYR A 42 -2.17 0.39 11.43
CA TYR A 42 -1.36 1.55 11.13
C TYR A 42 -2.21 2.70 10.59
N VAL A 43 -1.63 3.89 10.63
CA VAL A 43 -2.06 5.03 9.81
C VAL A 43 -0.87 5.57 9.03
N TYR A 44 -1.15 6.18 7.88
CA TYR A 44 -0.15 6.78 7.00
C TYR A 44 -0.51 8.25 6.81
N ASP A 45 0.45 9.13 7.01
CA ASP A 45 0.31 10.57 6.77
C ASP A 45 1.63 11.13 6.26
N LYS A 46 1.61 11.78 5.09
CA LYS A 46 2.74 12.52 4.50
C LYS A 46 4.08 11.77 4.55
N GLY A 47 4.10 10.54 4.04
CA GLY A 47 5.32 9.72 4.01
C GLY A 47 5.70 9.05 5.33
N ILE A 48 4.88 9.17 6.38
CA ILE A 48 5.16 8.55 7.69
C ILE A 48 4.08 7.52 8.01
N PHE A 49 4.52 6.30 8.34
CA PHE A 49 3.62 5.29 8.92
C PHE A 49 3.68 5.37 10.45
N TYR A 50 2.53 5.44 11.10
CA TYR A 50 2.42 5.35 12.56
C TYR A 50 1.71 4.07 12.96
N PHE A 51 2.21 3.42 14.00
CA PHE A 51 1.51 2.32 14.67
C PHE A 51 1.71 2.41 16.19
N HIS A 52 0.84 1.74 16.94
CA HIS A 52 0.92 1.69 18.39
C HIS A 52 1.12 0.25 18.88
N GLY A 53 1.56 0.10 20.12
CA GLY A 53 1.64 -1.21 20.76
C GLY A 53 2.24 -1.16 22.16
N SER A 54 2.58 -2.35 22.65
CA SER A 54 3.32 -2.51 23.91
C SER A 54 4.68 -1.82 23.84
N ARG A 55 5.11 -1.24 24.97
CA ARG A 55 6.45 -0.65 25.16
C ARG A 55 7.56 -1.71 25.23
N ILE A 56 7.18 -2.97 25.47
CA ILE A 56 8.08 -4.11 25.62
C ILE A 56 7.70 -5.24 24.66
N GLY A 57 8.69 -6.08 24.34
CA GLY A 57 8.53 -7.28 23.52
C GLY A 57 9.44 -7.27 22.29
N GLU A 58 9.52 -8.43 21.63
CA GLU A 58 10.45 -8.74 20.54
C GLU A 58 10.52 -7.63 19.47
N LYS A 59 9.37 -7.13 18.99
CA LYS A 59 9.30 -6.02 18.02
C LYS A 59 10.08 -4.77 18.48
N MET A 60 9.93 -4.39 19.75
CA MET A 60 10.56 -3.18 20.28
C MET A 60 12.06 -3.39 20.48
N GLU A 61 12.48 -4.59 20.85
CA GLU A 61 13.89 -5.00 20.94
C GLU A 61 14.53 -4.95 19.55
N HIS A 62 13.87 -5.50 18.54
CA HIS A 62 14.34 -5.46 17.15
C HIS A 62 14.50 -4.05 16.62
N ILE A 63 13.51 -3.17 16.82
CA ILE A 63 13.57 -1.77 16.39
C ILE A 63 14.70 -1.02 17.11
N LYS A 64 14.93 -1.33 18.39
CA LYS A 64 16.01 -0.71 19.18
C LYS A 64 17.39 -1.14 18.69
N ALA A 65 17.56 -2.42 18.34
CA ALA A 65 18.83 -2.94 17.81
C ALA A 65 19.07 -2.50 16.36
N TYR A 66 18.05 -2.59 15.51
CA TYR A 66 18.10 -2.30 14.07
C TYR A 66 16.86 -1.48 13.66
N PRO A 67 16.97 -0.14 13.58
CA PRO A 67 15.82 0.72 13.32
C PRO A 67 15.36 0.70 11.85
N TYR A 68 16.09 0.06 10.94
CA TYR A 68 15.69 -0.04 9.53
C TYR A 68 14.67 -1.15 9.35
N VAL A 69 13.49 -0.77 8.88
CA VAL A 69 12.32 -1.66 8.75
C VAL A 69 11.74 -1.61 7.35
N SER A 70 10.97 -2.64 7.01
CA SER A 70 10.07 -2.61 5.85
C SER A 70 8.63 -2.63 6.31
N PHE A 71 7.73 -2.04 5.53
CA PHE A 71 6.30 -2.09 5.77
C PHE A 71 5.59 -2.44 4.46
N SER A 72 4.66 -3.38 4.50
CA SER A 72 3.94 -3.84 3.31
C SER A 72 2.45 -3.90 3.56
N VAL A 73 1.67 -3.44 2.60
CA VAL A 73 0.20 -3.49 2.59
C VAL A 73 -0.21 -4.03 1.23
N ALA A 74 -1.13 -5.00 1.20
CA ALA A 74 -1.59 -5.60 -0.04
C ALA A 74 -3.06 -6.01 0.07
N ASP A 75 -3.76 -5.96 -1.05
CA ASP A 75 -5.15 -6.38 -1.19
C ASP A 75 -5.36 -7.09 -2.54
N GLU A 76 -5.92 -8.30 -2.51
CA GLU A 76 -6.24 -9.07 -3.71
C GLU A 76 -7.68 -8.79 -4.13
N TYR A 77 -7.85 -8.37 -5.39
CA TYR A 77 -9.15 -8.04 -5.96
C TYR A 77 -9.75 -9.28 -6.63
N ALA A 78 -8.99 -9.95 -7.49
CA ALA A 78 -9.42 -11.17 -8.14
C ALA A 78 -8.25 -12.02 -8.63
N VAL A 79 -8.41 -13.34 -8.52
CA VAL A 79 -7.62 -14.30 -9.31
C VAL A 79 -8.24 -14.38 -10.70
N ILE A 80 -7.41 -14.13 -11.71
CA ILE A 80 -7.74 -14.23 -13.13
C ILE A 80 -7.24 -15.58 -13.64
N PRO A 81 -8.14 -16.54 -13.88
CA PRO A 81 -7.74 -17.84 -14.38
C PRO A 81 -7.26 -17.73 -15.82
N SER A 82 -6.37 -18.63 -16.25
CA SER A 82 -5.81 -18.55 -17.59
C SER A 82 -6.87 -18.70 -18.69
N TYR A 83 -7.89 -19.54 -18.46
CA TYR A 83 -8.99 -19.80 -19.39
C TYR A 83 -9.85 -18.59 -19.73
N PHE A 84 -9.68 -17.46 -19.04
CA PHE A 84 -10.26 -16.20 -19.50
C PHE A 84 -9.65 -15.77 -20.84
N THR A 85 -8.35 -16.00 -21.06
CA THR A 85 -7.64 -15.50 -22.25
C THR A 85 -6.97 -16.60 -23.09
N ASP A 86 -6.85 -17.81 -22.56
CA ASP A 86 -6.33 -18.97 -23.28
C ASP A 86 -6.93 -20.28 -22.71
N PRO A 87 -7.68 -21.06 -23.50
CA PRO A 87 -8.34 -22.27 -23.01
C PRO A 87 -7.38 -23.42 -22.68
N SER A 88 -6.12 -23.34 -23.12
CA SER A 88 -5.16 -24.44 -23.06
C SER A 88 -3.93 -24.14 -22.20
N LEU A 89 -3.41 -22.92 -22.25
CA LEU A 89 -2.21 -22.53 -21.52
C LEU A 89 -2.55 -22.12 -20.08
N ALA A 90 -1.76 -22.59 -19.11
CA ALA A 90 -1.88 -22.18 -17.70
C ALA A 90 -1.16 -20.84 -17.41
N CYS A 91 -0.14 -20.50 -18.21
CA CYS A 91 0.74 -19.34 -17.98
C CYS A 91 0.04 -17.97 -17.80
N PRO A 92 -1.10 -17.68 -18.46
CA PRO A 92 -1.80 -16.40 -18.27
C PRO A 92 -2.45 -16.21 -16.89
N ALA A 93 -2.58 -17.27 -16.09
CA ALA A 93 -3.22 -17.19 -14.77
C ALA A 93 -2.47 -16.21 -13.85
N THR A 94 -3.21 -15.32 -13.18
CA THR A 94 -2.59 -14.27 -12.39
C THR A 94 -3.54 -13.63 -11.39
N SER A 95 -3.03 -12.98 -10.34
CA SER A 95 -3.85 -12.13 -9.46
C SER A 95 -3.81 -10.66 -9.91
N PHE A 96 -4.97 -10.02 -9.83
CA PHE A 96 -5.13 -8.57 -9.82
C PHE A 96 -5.20 -8.09 -8.37
N PHE A 97 -4.39 -7.07 -8.07
CA PHE A 97 -4.13 -6.65 -6.70
C PHE A 97 -3.62 -5.21 -6.65
N LYS A 98 -3.71 -4.62 -5.47
CA LYS A 98 -2.97 -3.41 -5.09
C LYS A 98 -1.99 -3.75 -3.98
N SER A 99 -0.80 -3.16 -4.03
CA SER A 99 0.17 -3.27 -2.93
C SER A 99 1.01 -2.02 -2.79
N VAL A 100 1.37 -1.67 -1.57
CA VAL A 100 2.35 -0.65 -1.24
C VAL A 100 3.41 -1.28 -0.36
N THR A 101 4.67 -1.08 -0.72
CA THR A 101 5.83 -1.48 0.07
C THR A 101 6.68 -0.25 0.37
N ALA A 102 7.04 -0.08 1.63
CA ALA A 102 7.89 1.00 2.10
C ALA A 102 9.11 0.42 2.84
N SER A 103 10.22 1.14 2.79
CA SER A 103 11.38 0.93 3.66
C SER A 103 11.74 2.26 4.30
N GLY A 104 12.17 2.22 5.55
CA GLY A 104 12.47 3.43 6.29
C GLY A 104 13.04 3.14 7.67
N ARG A 105 13.12 4.20 8.46
CA ARG A 105 13.65 4.17 9.82
C ARG A 105 12.52 4.27 10.84
N ALA A 106 12.42 3.28 11.72
CA ALA A 106 11.48 3.23 12.83
C ALA A 106 12.02 3.99 14.05
N GLU A 107 11.18 4.83 14.64
CA GLU A 107 11.51 5.66 15.81
C GLU A 107 10.35 5.69 16.80
N VAL A 108 10.65 5.58 18.10
CA VAL A 108 9.63 5.69 19.14
C VAL A 108 9.31 7.16 19.37
N VAL A 109 8.04 7.52 19.16
CA VAL A 109 7.53 8.88 19.39
C VAL A 109 7.50 9.17 20.89
N GLN A 110 8.18 10.25 21.30
CA GLN A 110 8.22 10.70 22.70
C GLN A 110 7.21 11.82 22.98
N ASP A 111 7.00 12.71 22.01
CA ASP A 111 6.11 13.85 22.16
C ASP A 111 4.64 13.40 22.29
N LEU A 112 3.93 13.95 23.27
CA LEU A 112 2.55 13.56 23.55
C LEU A 112 1.57 14.12 22.51
N GLU A 113 1.85 15.30 21.97
CA GLU A 113 1.02 15.90 20.91
C GLU A 113 1.12 15.07 19.62
N GLU A 114 2.34 14.67 19.22
CA GLU A 114 2.55 13.77 18.07
C GLU A 114 1.84 12.42 18.28
N LYS A 115 1.88 11.85 19.49
CA LYS A 115 1.11 10.63 19.80
C LYS A 115 -0.39 10.86 19.67
N ALA A 116 -0.91 11.96 20.21
CA ALA A 116 -2.34 12.29 20.13
C ALA A 116 -2.79 12.48 18.68
N ALA A 117 -1.98 13.12 17.85
CA ALA A 117 -2.22 13.26 16.42
C ALA A 117 -2.26 11.91 15.70
N ALA A 118 -1.27 11.04 15.95
CA ALA A 118 -1.22 9.69 15.36
C ALA A 118 -2.45 8.85 15.75
N PHE A 119 -2.86 8.87 17.03
CA PHE A 119 -4.08 8.19 17.47
C PHE A 119 -5.33 8.81 16.87
N THR A 120 -5.41 10.13 16.75
CA THR A 120 -6.55 10.81 16.10
C THR A 120 -6.72 10.32 14.65
N LEU A 121 -5.62 10.23 13.90
CA LEU A 121 -5.62 9.71 12.54
C LEU A 121 -6.01 8.23 12.50
N LEU A 122 -5.50 7.43 13.44
CA LEU A 122 -5.86 6.02 13.54
C LEU A 122 -7.35 5.82 13.82
N MET A 123 -7.93 6.62 14.71
CA MET A 123 -9.35 6.54 15.03
C MET A 123 -10.23 6.99 13.87
N LYS A 124 -9.86 8.06 13.14
CA LYS A 124 -10.53 8.45 11.89
C LYS A 124 -10.59 7.32 10.86
N LYS A 125 -9.57 6.47 10.84
CA LYS A 125 -9.46 5.32 9.94
C LYS A 125 -10.25 4.10 10.44
N LEU A 126 -10.15 3.77 11.73
CA LEU A 126 -10.70 2.53 12.29
C LEU A 126 -12.13 2.64 12.81
N GLN A 127 -12.54 3.84 13.24
CA GLN A 127 -13.85 4.11 13.83
C GLN A 127 -14.35 5.48 13.33
N PRO A 128 -14.56 5.65 12.00
CA PRO A 128 -14.94 6.93 11.40
C PRO A 128 -16.28 7.48 11.90
N GLU A 129 -17.16 6.63 12.42
CA GLU A 129 -18.44 6.99 13.04
C GLU A 129 -18.30 7.76 14.36
N GLY A 130 -17.09 7.83 14.92
CA GLY A 130 -16.85 8.48 16.21
C GLY A 130 -17.29 7.62 17.39
N GLY A 131 -17.85 8.23 18.44
CA GLY A 131 -18.19 7.53 19.70
C GLY A 131 -17.06 7.50 20.72
N TYR A 132 -16.07 8.37 20.55
CA TYR A 132 -14.97 8.59 21.49
C TYR A 132 -14.68 10.09 21.61
N ASP A 133 -14.19 10.52 22.77
CA ASP A 133 -13.73 11.89 22.97
C ASP A 133 -12.48 12.17 22.13
N LYS A 134 -12.27 13.44 21.77
CA LYS A 134 -11.06 13.86 21.07
C LYS A 134 -9.82 13.43 21.86
N VAL A 135 -8.88 12.78 21.20
CA VAL A 135 -7.58 12.43 21.79
C VAL A 135 -6.81 13.74 22.01
N ASP A 136 -6.66 14.14 23.26
CA ASP A 136 -6.09 15.42 23.66
C ASP A 136 -4.97 15.18 24.68
N ALA A 137 -3.75 15.60 24.34
CA ALA A 137 -2.58 15.43 25.20
C ALA A 137 -2.60 16.35 26.44
N SER A 138 -3.41 17.42 26.45
CA SER A 138 -3.62 18.30 27.60
C SER A 138 -4.64 17.72 28.60
N ASN A 139 -5.52 16.82 28.15
CA ASN A 139 -6.47 16.13 29.02
C ASN A 139 -5.73 15.11 29.92
N PRO A 140 -5.80 15.21 31.26
CA PRO A 140 -5.04 14.34 32.17
C PRO A 140 -5.28 12.83 31.97
N VAL A 141 -6.50 12.42 31.59
CA VAL A 141 -6.86 11.02 31.36
C VAL A 141 -6.15 10.48 30.12
N TYR A 142 -6.19 11.23 29.01
CA TYR A 142 -5.48 10.85 27.78
C TYR A 142 -3.98 10.96 27.94
N ALA A 143 -3.46 12.03 28.55
CA ALA A 143 -2.04 12.23 28.79
C ALA A 143 -1.40 11.03 29.50
N SER A 144 -2.07 10.49 30.52
CA SER A 144 -1.61 9.28 31.23
C SER A 144 -1.56 8.05 30.32
N ARG A 145 -2.60 7.82 29.51
CA ARG A 145 -2.66 6.70 28.55
C ARG A 145 -1.60 6.83 27.45
N LEU A 146 -1.43 8.02 26.90
CA LEU A 146 -0.43 8.33 25.86
C LEU A 146 1.01 8.14 26.36
N ARG A 147 1.28 8.40 27.66
CA ARG A 147 2.57 8.07 28.27
C ARG A 147 2.82 6.57 28.36
N ASN A 148 1.79 5.77 28.62
CA ASN A 148 1.94 4.33 28.86
C ASN A 148 1.92 3.46 27.59
N VAL A 149 1.47 3.98 26.46
CA VAL A 149 1.50 3.29 25.17
C VAL A 149 2.73 3.70 24.34
N ALA A 150 3.32 2.75 23.61
CA ALA A 150 4.31 3.06 22.60
C ALA A 150 3.60 3.44 21.30
N VAL A 151 4.04 4.55 20.71
CA VAL A 151 3.75 4.90 19.31
C VAL A 151 5.09 4.91 18.60
N VAL A 152 5.14 4.24 17.46
CA VAL A 152 6.32 4.18 16.61
C VAL A 152 5.96 4.81 15.28
N LYS A 153 6.85 5.66 14.79
CA LYS A 153 6.79 6.20 13.43
C LYS A 153 7.83 5.52 12.56
N ILE A 154 7.52 5.31 11.30
CA ILE A 154 8.45 4.89 10.26
C ILE A 154 8.59 6.07 9.32
N VAL A 155 9.74 6.73 9.37
CA VAL A 155 10.11 7.77 8.41
C VAL A 155 10.54 7.05 7.13
N THR A 156 9.74 7.19 6.07
CA THR A 156 9.93 6.41 4.84
C THR A 156 11.05 7.00 3.99
N ASP A 157 12.05 6.18 3.65
CA ASP A 157 13.11 6.54 2.71
C ASP A 157 12.68 6.24 1.27
N HIS A 158 11.96 5.14 1.08
CA HIS A 158 11.48 4.70 -0.22
C HIS A 158 10.11 4.06 -0.09
N ILE A 159 9.18 4.48 -0.95
CA ILE A 159 7.85 3.90 -1.10
C ILE A 159 7.67 3.43 -2.54
N SER A 160 7.01 2.28 -2.72
CA SER A 160 6.70 1.73 -4.03
C SER A 160 5.29 1.17 -4.01
N ALA A 161 4.41 1.74 -4.83
CA ALA A 161 3.06 1.27 -5.02
C ALA A 161 2.92 0.52 -6.34
N LYS A 162 2.17 -0.58 -6.32
CA LYS A 162 1.96 -1.45 -7.47
C LYS A 162 0.50 -1.86 -7.58
N PHE A 163 -0.21 -1.32 -8.56
CA PHE A 163 -1.61 -1.66 -8.84
C PHE A 163 -1.67 -2.42 -10.16
N LYS A 164 -2.18 -3.65 -10.14
CA LYS A 164 -2.15 -4.56 -11.28
C LYS A 164 -3.57 -4.98 -11.66
N PHE A 165 -4.02 -4.49 -12.81
CA PHE A 165 -5.36 -4.72 -13.35
C PHE A 165 -5.32 -4.90 -14.88
N GLY A 166 -4.25 -5.51 -15.39
CA GLY A 166 -4.15 -5.88 -16.81
C GLY A 166 -3.69 -4.76 -17.74
N GLN A 167 -2.96 -3.75 -17.23
CA GLN A 167 -2.38 -2.65 -18.02
C GLN A 167 -1.51 -3.13 -19.19
N ASN A 168 -0.94 -4.33 -19.08
CA ASN A 168 -0.10 -4.98 -20.09
C ASN A 168 -0.88 -5.83 -21.11
N LEU A 169 -2.21 -5.97 -20.96
CA LEU A 169 -3.05 -6.78 -21.84
C LEU A 169 -3.40 -6.01 -23.12
N THR A 170 -3.40 -6.73 -24.23
CA THR A 170 -3.99 -6.26 -25.49
C THR A 170 -5.50 -6.04 -25.31
N GLU A 171 -6.10 -5.24 -26.17
CA GLU A 171 -7.53 -4.91 -26.13
C GLU A 171 -8.41 -6.16 -26.12
N GLY A 172 -8.23 -7.08 -27.07
CA GLY A 172 -9.02 -8.32 -27.12
C GLY A 172 -8.85 -9.22 -25.88
N LYS A 173 -7.65 -9.29 -25.29
CA LYS A 173 -7.45 -10.04 -24.03
C LYS A 173 -8.10 -9.34 -22.83
N ARG A 174 -8.17 -8.01 -22.86
CA ARG A 174 -8.84 -7.23 -21.81
C ARG A 174 -10.34 -7.43 -21.85
N GLU A 175 -10.94 -7.38 -23.04
CA GLU A 175 -12.37 -7.66 -23.24
C GLU A 175 -12.72 -9.07 -22.75
N GLN A 176 -11.90 -10.06 -23.09
CA GLN A 176 -12.04 -11.43 -22.60
C GLN A 176 -12.01 -11.52 -21.06
N VAL A 177 -11.09 -10.79 -20.41
CA VAL A 177 -11.02 -10.71 -18.95
C VAL A 177 -12.27 -10.03 -18.37
N LEU A 178 -12.75 -8.94 -18.98
CA LEU A 178 -13.96 -8.25 -18.55
C LEU A 178 -15.19 -9.15 -18.65
N CYS A 179 -15.40 -9.81 -19.78
CA CYS A 179 -16.47 -10.79 -19.98
C CYS A 179 -16.37 -11.95 -18.97
N GLY A 180 -15.16 -12.45 -18.72
CA GLY A 180 -14.92 -13.51 -17.73
C GLY A 180 -15.27 -13.10 -16.31
N LEU A 181 -14.90 -11.89 -15.90
CA LEU A 181 -15.26 -11.33 -14.59
C LEU A 181 -16.78 -11.13 -14.46
N GLU A 182 -17.41 -10.56 -15.47
CA GLU A 182 -18.86 -10.34 -15.49
C GLU A 182 -19.65 -11.66 -15.44
N ALA A 183 -19.24 -12.65 -16.25
CA ALA A 183 -19.88 -13.96 -16.27
C ALA A 183 -19.67 -14.75 -14.97
N ARG A 184 -18.50 -14.62 -14.34
CA ARG A 184 -18.20 -15.30 -13.07
C ARG A 184 -18.95 -14.68 -11.90
N GLY A 185 -19.07 -13.35 -11.85
CA GLY A 185 -19.89 -12.64 -10.86
C GLY A 185 -19.47 -12.86 -9.40
N ALA A 186 -18.19 -13.11 -9.12
CA ALA A 186 -17.69 -13.25 -7.75
C ALA A 186 -17.75 -11.90 -6.99
N LYS A 187 -17.63 -11.97 -5.65
CA LYS A 187 -17.81 -10.84 -4.72
C LYS A 187 -17.17 -9.52 -5.16
N ARG A 188 -15.95 -9.57 -5.72
CA ARG A 188 -15.17 -8.39 -6.14
C ARG A 188 -15.02 -8.27 -7.65
N ASP A 189 -15.70 -9.10 -8.46
CA ASP A 189 -15.51 -9.10 -9.91
C ASP A 189 -15.99 -7.79 -10.55
N ALA A 190 -17.10 -7.22 -10.07
CA ALA A 190 -17.59 -5.93 -10.56
C ALA A 190 -16.61 -4.77 -10.26
N GLU A 191 -16.08 -4.72 -9.03
CA GLU A 191 -15.05 -3.77 -8.62
C GLU A 191 -13.76 -3.96 -9.44
N THR A 192 -13.35 -5.22 -9.62
CA THR A 192 -12.16 -5.57 -10.41
C THR A 192 -12.33 -5.17 -11.87
N ALA A 193 -13.49 -5.42 -12.48
CA ALA A 193 -13.80 -5.00 -13.84
C ALA A 193 -13.74 -3.48 -13.97
N GLN A 194 -14.22 -2.72 -12.98
CA GLN A 194 -14.09 -1.26 -13.00
C GLN A 194 -12.61 -0.82 -12.98
N HIS A 195 -11.77 -1.45 -12.17
CA HIS A 195 -10.33 -1.16 -12.20
C HIS A 195 -9.68 -1.53 -13.53
N VAL A 196 -10.08 -2.64 -14.16
CA VAL A 196 -9.58 -3.04 -15.49
C VAL A 196 -9.99 -2.02 -16.55
N ARG A 197 -11.22 -1.47 -16.50
CA ARG A 197 -11.68 -0.41 -17.43
C ARG A 197 -10.94 0.92 -17.21
N ASN A 198 -10.74 1.31 -15.95
CA ASN A 198 -10.05 2.56 -15.59
C ASN A 198 -8.54 2.49 -15.83
N SER A 199 -7.98 1.28 -15.89
CA SER A 199 -6.58 1.05 -16.20
C SER A 199 -6.31 1.34 -17.67
N ILE A 200 -5.96 2.59 -17.97
CA ILE A 200 -5.60 3.04 -19.31
C ILE A 200 -4.46 2.14 -19.82
N PRO A 201 -4.60 1.48 -20.99
CA PRO A 201 -3.46 0.83 -21.60
C PRO A 201 -2.41 1.88 -21.90
N ILE A 202 -1.14 1.57 -21.62
CA ILE A 202 -0.03 2.34 -22.17
C ILE A 202 -0.04 2.12 -23.70
N SER A 203 -0.95 2.80 -24.41
CA SER A 203 -0.92 2.90 -25.86
C SER A 203 0.37 3.65 -26.18
N ARG A 204 1.38 2.92 -26.67
CA ARG A 204 2.46 3.36 -27.55
C ARG A 204 2.61 4.89 -27.72
N ASN A 205 2.99 5.64 -26.69
CA ASN A 205 3.33 7.07 -26.82
C ASN A 205 4.76 7.35 -26.34
N ARG A 206 5.70 6.55 -26.85
CA ARG A 206 7.15 6.82 -26.79
C ARG A 206 7.87 6.58 -28.12
N LYS A 207 7.13 6.54 -29.23
CA LYS A 207 7.70 6.45 -30.58
C LYS A 207 7.46 7.68 -31.46
N SER A 208 6.68 8.68 -31.02
CA SER A 208 6.49 9.92 -31.79
C SER A 208 7.44 11.05 -31.39
N ASP A 209 7.95 11.07 -30.16
CA ASP A 209 8.75 12.22 -29.68
C ASP A 209 10.25 12.09 -29.97
N LYS A 210 10.73 10.87 -30.26
CA LYS A 210 12.14 10.67 -30.68
C LYS A 210 12.39 10.87 -32.17
N ASP A 211 11.37 10.74 -33.00
CA ASP A 211 11.50 10.93 -34.45
C ASP A 211 11.22 12.41 -34.85
N ALA A 212 10.55 13.20 -33.99
CA ALA A 212 10.34 14.63 -34.21
C ALA A 212 11.55 15.51 -33.81
N GLU A 213 12.48 14.98 -32.99
CA GLU A 213 13.69 15.69 -32.56
C GLU A 213 14.89 15.41 -33.49
N ALA A 214 14.88 14.28 -34.21
CA ALA A 214 15.90 13.93 -35.20
C ALA A 214 15.72 14.61 -36.57
N ALA A 215 14.55 15.18 -36.87
CA ALA A 215 14.26 15.87 -38.12
C ALA A 215 14.49 17.40 -38.07
N LYS A 216 15.10 17.92 -36.99
CA LYS A 216 15.40 19.36 -36.82
C LYS A 216 16.88 19.73 -36.96
N TYR A 217 17.73 18.78 -37.37
CA TYR A 217 19.17 19.01 -37.52
C TYR A 217 19.76 18.53 -38.85
N ASP A 218 18.94 18.09 -39.80
CA ASP A 218 19.37 17.85 -41.19
C ASP A 218 18.67 18.87 -42.12
N ASP A 219 19.18 20.10 -42.11
CA ASP A 219 19.17 21.03 -43.26
C ASP A 219 20.24 22.13 -43.05
#